data_AF-A0A2S5EF74-F1
#
_entry.id   AF-A0A2S5EF74-F1
#
_cell.length_a   1.000
_cell.length_b   1.000
_cell.length_c   1.000
_cell.angle_alpha   90.00
_cell.angle_beta   90.00
_cell.angle_gamma   90.00
#
_symmetry.space_group_name_H-M   'P 1'
#
loop_
_entity.id
_entity.type
_entity.pdbx_description
1 polymer ?
#
loop_
_entity_poly.entity_id
_entity_poly.type
_entity_poly.pdbx_seq_one_letter_code
_entity_poly.pdbx_strand_id
1 'polypeptide(L)'
;MNVKLPEKYQPKIKSAYVNPGITLLLENFTKEVLFDFEVMIKIHFDPFKVPDNLYKFIKICNSFSIFTIKNIEETNCIEEQKVELKRFQMEIVVEINYETFQKEESIVVYEIIKNSSTLVGSMLTDILLNSSKIANVFRASKIILEKSYKPETSIDEMLYITMTAITGGFAGGFNRAILFVEDSGDFKVHRVIGPESDREADKTYEKFETLERNIELYLVLSRK
;
A
#
# COMPACT_ATOMS: atom_id res chain seq x y z
N MET A 1 -9.00 -1.51 31.03
CA MET A 1 -7.61 -1.25 31.47
C MET A 1 -6.69 -1.54 30.31
N ASN A 2 -5.85 -0.58 29.89
CA ASN A 2 -4.81 -0.86 28.92
C ASN A 2 -3.70 -1.67 29.59
N VAL A 3 -3.46 -2.89 29.12
CA VAL A 3 -2.34 -3.69 29.59
C VAL A 3 -1.05 -3.05 29.09
N LYS A 4 -0.15 -2.70 30.01
CA LYS A 4 1.18 -2.19 29.66
C LYS A 4 2.12 -3.36 29.40
N LEU A 5 2.82 -3.34 28.28
CA LEU A 5 3.89 -4.28 28.01
C LEU A 5 5.05 -4.12 29.00
N PRO A 6 5.65 -5.22 29.49
CA PRO A 6 6.86 -5.17 30.31
C PRO A 6 7.98 -4.37 29.63
N GLU A 7 8.71 -3.57 30.41
CA GLU A 7 9.72 -2.64 29.88
C GLU A 7 10.85 -3.32 29.11
N LYS A 8 11.18 -4.58 29.45
CA LYS A 8 12.22 -5.38 28.79
C LYS A 8 12.00 -5.56 27.28
N TYR A 9 10.76 -5.47 26.79
CA TYR A 9 10.43 -5.61 25.38
C TYR A 9 10.47 -4.28 24.61
N GLN A 10 10.35 -3.15 25.31
CA GLN A 10 10.18 -1.83 24.71
C GLN A 10 11.30 -1.43 23.74
N PRO A 11 12.60 -1.69 24.01
CA PRO A 11 13.66 -1.36 23.06
C PRO A 11 13.47 -2.04 21.70
N LYS A 12 13.18 -3.35 21.70
CA LYS A 12 12.98 -4.14 20.47
C LYS A 12 11.72 -3.74 19.72
N ILE A 13 10.63 -3.44 20.43
CA ILE A 13 9.38 -2.94 19.83
C ILE A 13 9.61 -1.59 19.14
N LYS A 14 10.29 -0.66 19.82
CA LYS A 14 10.58 0.67 19.25
C LYS A 14 11.47 0.57 18.02
N SER A 15 12.51 -0.27 18.06
CA SER A 15 13.44 -0.46 16.93
C SER A 15 12.89 -1.32 15.80
N ALA A 16 11.84 -2.12 16.02
CA ALA A 16 11.24 -2.96 14.99
C ALA A 16 10.75 -2.11 13.81
N TYR A 17 11.34 -2.31 12.64
CA TYR A 17 10.94 -1.63 11.41
C TYR A 17 9.66 -2.27 10.87
N VAL A 18 8.62 -1.46 10.68
CA VAL A 18 7.39 -1.88 10.02
C VAL A 18 7.43 -1.35 8.60
N ASN A 19 7.23 -2.24 7.63
CA ASN A 19 7.20 -1.86 6.24
C ASN A 19 6.13 -0.79 5.97
N PRO A 20 6.47 0.32 5.29
CA PRO A 20 5.52 1.38 4.96
C PRO A 20 4.29 0.87 4.21
N GLY A 21 4.43 -0.17 3.39
CA GLY A 21 3.30 -0.80 2.70
C GLY A 21 2.29 -1.44 3.66
N ILE A 22 2.75 -2.05 4.75
CA ILE A 22 1.87 -2.57 5.81
C ILE A 22 1.21 -1.43 6.58
N THR A 23 1.96 -0.35 6.84
CA THR A 23 1.42 0.84 7.51
C THR A 23 0.29 1.45 6.68
N LEU A 24 0.50 1.66 5.38
CA LEU A 24 -0.51 2.16 4.45
C LEU A 24 -1.72 1.23 4.33
N LEU A 25 -1.49 -0.09 4.27
CA LEU A 25 -2.57 -1.09 4.28
C LEU A 25 -3.46 -0.92 5.51
N LEU A 26 -2.86 -0.84 6.70
CA LEU A 26 -3.59 -0.72 7.95
C LEU A 26 -4.27 0.64 8.10
N GLU A 27 -3.64 1.73 7.69
CA GLU A 27 -4.25 3.07 7.67
C GLU A 27 -5.53 3.08 6.84
N ASN A 28 -5.52 2.48 5.65
CA ASN A 28 -6.72 2.41 4.82
C ASN A 28 -7.75 1.43 5.40
N PHE A 29 -7.30 0.28 5.92
CA PHE A 29 -8.19 -0.68 6.60
C PHE A 29 -8.94 -0.05 7.78
N THR A 30 -8.26 0.77 8.59
CA THR A 30 -8.87 1.45 9.74
C THR A 30 -9.94 2.48 9.36
N LYS A 31 -9.94 2.96 8.10
CA LYS A 31 -11.00 3.86 7.60
C LYS A 31 -12.24 3.09 7.18
N GLU A 32 -12.08 1.84 6.76
CA GLU A 32 -13.16 1.00 6.25
C GLU A 32 -13.82 0.16 7.34
N VAL A 33 -13.06 -0.21 8.38
CA VAL A 33 -13.54 -1.09 9.45
C VAL A 33 -14.21 -0.31 10.57
N LEU A 34 -15.42 -0.75 10.93
CA LEU A 34 -16.28 -0.15 11.97
C LEU A 34 -16.22 -0.87 13.32
N PHE A 35 -15.23 -1.74 13.54
CA PHE A 35 -15.13 -2.52 14.76
C PHE A 35 -13.68 -2.68 15.22
N ASP A 36 -13.52 -2.81 16.54
CA ASP A 36 -12.21 -2.99 17.17
C ASP A 36 -11.87 -4.47 17.35
N PHE A 37 -10.57 -4.72 17.43
CA PHE A 37 -9.96 -6.02 17.68
C PHE A 37 -9.33 -6.07 19.07
N GLU A 38 -9.70 -7.08 19.83
CA GLU A 38 -9.03 -7.45 21.07
C GLU A 38 -7.84 -8.35 20.75
N VAL A 39 -6.67 -7.99 21.30
CA VAL A 39 -5.41 -8.68 21.03
C VAL A 39 -4.95 -9.38 22.31
N MET A 40 -4.73 -10.69 22.19
CA MET A 40 -4.12 -11.52 23.23
C MET A 40 -2.74 -11.94 22.75
N ILE A 41 -1.71 -11.69 23.55
CA ILE A 41 -0.33 -11.98 23.16
C ILE A 41 0.23 -13.03 24.12
N LYS A 42 0.81 -14.09 23.57
CA LYS A 42 1.67 -15.01 24.29
C LYS A 42 3.10 -14.87 23.76
N ILE A 43 4.02 -14.44 24.62
CA ILE A 43 5.38 -14.01 24.24
C ILE A 43 6.42 -14.73 25.10
N HIS A 44 7.59 -15.04 24.54
CA HIS A 44 8.65 -15.67 25.34
C HIS A 44 9.22 -14.70 26.38
N PHE A 45 9.48 -15.18 27.61
CA PHE A 45 9.96 -14.32 28.72
C PHE A 45 11.32 -13.64 28.42
N ASP A 46 12.19 -14.34 27.68
CA ASP A 46 13.47 -13.82 27.16
C ASP A 46 13.24 -13.04 25.85
N PRO A 47 13.49 -11.72 25.82
CA PRO A 47 13.30 -10.87 24.64
C PRO A 47 14.12 -11.29 23.41
N PHE A 48 15.21 -12.03 23.57
CA PHE A 48 16.06 -12.46 22.45
C PHE A 48 15.49 -13.67 21.70
N LYS A 49 14.54 -14.41 22.30
CA LYS A 49 13.87 -15.57 21.71
C LYS A 49 12.52 -15.24 21.07
N VAL A 50 12.16 -13.97 21.06
CA VAL A 50 10.93 -13.46 20.46
C VAL A 50 11.18 -13.15 18.98
N PRO A 51 10.34 -13.65 18.05
CA PRO A 51 10.46 -13.34 16.63
C PRO A 51 10.34 -11.84 16.34
N ASP A 52 11.11 -11.34 15.38
CA ASP A 52 11.07 -9.91 14.99
C ASP A 52 9.68 -9.48 14.50
N ASN A 53 9.00 -10.33 13.72
CA ASN A 53 7.65 -10.03 13.25
C ASN A 53 6.62 -9.95 14.39
N LEU A 54 6.83 -10.64 15.52
CA LEU A 54 5.99 -10.47 16.70
C LEU A 54 6.20 -9.09 17.33
N TYR A 55 7.43 -8.58 17.39
CA TYR A 55 7.70 -7.20 17.81
C TYR A 55 7.07 -6.17 16.88
N LYS A 56 7.16 -6.37 15.57
CA LYS A 56 6.48 -5.52 14.57
C LYS A 56 4.97 -5.51 14.78
N PHE A 57 4.39 -6.69 15.01
CA PHE A 57 2.95 -6.82 15.26
C PHE A 57 2.53 -6.06 16.53
N ILE A 58 3.28 -6.21 17.62
CA ILE A 58 3.03 -5.47 18.86
C ILE A 58 3.15 -3.95 18.64
N LYS A 59 4.14 -3.51 17.86
CA LYS A 59 4.30 -2.10 17.49
C LYS A 59 3.08 -1.58 16.72
N ILE A 60 2.57 -2.37 15.77
CA ILE A 60 1.34 -2.09 15.02
C ILE A 60 0.16 -1.94 15.98
N CYS A 61 -0.07 -2.91 16.88
CA CYS A 61 -1.18 -2.84 17.82
C CYS A 61 -1.11 -1.61 18.74
N ASN A 62 0.09 -1.16 19.11
CA ASN A 62 0.25 0.07 19.90
C ASN A 62 0.05 1.35 19.08
N SER A 63 0.13 1.29 17.76
CA SER A 63 0.09 2.45 16.87
C SER A 63 -1.30 2.72 16.30
N PHE A 64 -2.13 1.69 16.13
CA PHE A 64 -3.46 1.80 15.53
C PHE A 64 -4.56 1.57 16.58
N SER A 65 -5.49 2.53 16.71
CA SER A 65 -6.54 2.52 17.73
C SER A 65 -7.52 1.36 17.63
N ILE A 66 -7.66 0.75 16.44
CA ILE A 66 -8.54 -0.41 16.23
C ILE A 66 -8.06 -1.66 16.98
N PHE A 67 -6.82 -1.70 17.45
CA PHE A 67 -6.29 -2.84 18.20
C PHE A 67 -6.18 -2.48 19.69
N THR A 68 -6.80 -3.29 20.54
CA THR A 68 -6.70 -3.16 22.00
C THR A 68 -6.05 -4.41 22.58
N ILE A 69 -4.83 -4.28 23.11
CA ILE A 69 -4.17 -5.38 23.82
C ILE A 69 -4.85 -5.61 25.17
N LYS A 70 -5.47 -6.78 25.33
CA LYS A 70 -6.22 -7.16 26.54
C LYS A 70 -5.42 -8.04 27.49
N ASN A 71 -4.47 -8.81 26.98
CA ASN A 71 -3.63 -9.68 27.79
C ASN A 71 -2.27 -9.93 27.16
N ILE A 72 -1.27 -10.12 28.02
CA ILE A 72 0.09 -10.47 27.64
C ILE A 72 0.57 -11.55 28.61
N GLU A 73 0.72 -12.76 28.12
CA GLU A 73 1.19 -13.92 28.87
C GLU A 73 2.65 -14.21 28.49
N GLU A 74 3.53 -14.31 29.48
CA GLU A 74 4.91 -14.74 29.26
C GLU A 74 5.01 -16.28 29.33
N THR A 75 5.65 -16.89 28.35
CA THR A 75 5.94 -18.34 28.31
C THR A 75 7.44 -18.62 28.26
N ASN A 76 7.83 -19.81 28.70
CA ASN A 76 9.18 -20.37 28.57
C ASN A 76 9.33 -21.32 27.37
N CYS A 77 8.23 -21.66 26.68
CA CYS A 77 8.23 -22.47 25.47
C CYS A 77 8.21 -21.56 24.24
N ILE A 78 9.17 -21.74 23.34
CA ILE A 78 9.36 -20.87 22.17
C ILE A 78 8.20 -21.04 21.19
N GLU A 79 7.74 -22.28 21.03
CA GLU A 79 6.73 -22.72 20.08
C GLU A 79 5.31 -22.26 20.47
N GLU A 80 5.08 -21.97 21.75
CA GLU A 80 3.80 -21.48 22.27
C GLU A 80 3.56 -19.98 22.01
N GLN A 81 4.56 -19.25 21.51
CA GLN A 81 4.41 -17.84 21.22
C GLN A 81 3.36 -17.64 20.12
N LYS A 82 2.37 -16.78 20.37
CA LYS A 82 1.29 -16.51 19.42
C LYS A 82 0.59 -15.20 19.70
N VAL A 83 -0.20 -14.79 18.72
CA VAL A 83 -1.17 -13.71 18.87
C VAL A 83 -2.54 -14.20 18.44
N GLU A 84 -3.55 -13.88 19.25
CA GLU A 84 -4.96 -14.05 18.89
C GLU A 84 -5.61 -12.67 18.73
N LEU A 85 -6.28 -12.50 17.60
CA LEU A 85 -7.14 -11.36 17.29
C LEU A 85 -8.59 -11.80 17.41
N LYS A 86 -9.35 -11.15 18.29
CA LYS A 86 -10.78 -11.41 18.48
C LYS A 86 -11.54 -10.13 18.16
N ARG A 87 -12.67 -10.26 17.46
CA ARG A 87 -13.61 -9.14 17.35
C ARG A 87 -14.37 -9.04 18.67
N PHE A 88 -14.58 -7.81 19.15
CA PHE A 88 -15.33 -7.59 20.39
C PHE A 88 -16.66 -8.37 20.36
N GLN A 89 -16.86 -9.27 21.34
CA GLN A 89 -18.03 -10.15 21.49
C GLN A 89 -18.24 -11.24 20.42
N MET A 90 -17.24 -11.61 19.63
CA MET A 90 -17.34 -12.68 18.60
C MET A 90 -16.17 -13.70 18.68
N GLU A 91 -16.25 -14.75 17.86
CA GLU A 91 -15.20 -15.78 17.73
C GLU A 91 -13.84 -15.21 17.25
N ILE A 92 -12.78 -16.01 17.45
CA ILE A 92 -11.42 -15.70 17.01
C ILE A 92 -11.44 -15.37 15.52
N VAL A 93 -10.91 -14.19 15.17
CA VAL A 93 -10.86 -13.73 13.78
C VAL A 93 -9.58 -14.20 13.12
N VAL A 94 -8.44 -14.17 13.83
CA VAL A 94 -7.15 -14.64 13.33
C VAL A 94 -6.30 -15.14 14.51
N GLU A 95 -5.67 -16.29 14.34
CA GLU A 95 -4.56 -16.74 15.19
C GLU A 95 -3.26 -16.74 14.36
N ILE A 96 -2.19 -16.18 14.92
CA ILE A 96 -0.86 -16.16 14.31
C ILE A 96 0.10 -16.83 15.28
N ASN A 97 0.65 -17.97 14.90
CA ASN A 97 1.54 -18.76 15.74
C ASN A 97 3.03 -18.42 15.52
N TYR A 98 3.89 -18.98 16.37
CA TYR A 98 5.34 -18.82 16.32
C TYR A 98 5.91 -19.16 14.93
N GLU A 99 5.50 -20.29 14.36
CA GLU A 99 5.97 -20.73 13.04
C GLU A 99 5.67 -19.71 11.95
N THR A 100 4.51 -19.07 11.99
CA THR A 100 4.15 -18.00 11.06
C THR A 100 5.03 -16.78 11.27
N PHE A 101 5.22 -16.34 12.52
CA PHE A 101 6.08 -15.18 12.83
C PHE A 101 7.56 -15.35 12.46
N GLN A 102 8.04 -16.59 12.30
CA GLN A 102 9.40 -16.88 11.82
C GLN A 102 9.57 -16.71 10.30
N LYS A 103 8.48 -16.64 9.54
CA LYS A 103 8.53 -16.51 8.08
C LYS A 103 8.85 -15.08 7.65
N GLU A 104 9.12 -14.92 6.36
CA GLU A 104 9.22 -13.60 5.75
C GLU A 104 7.95 -12.79 5.96
N GLU A 105 8.10 -11.46 6.08
CA GLU A 105 7.02 -10.53 6.39
C GLU A 105 5.84 -10.64 5.39
N SER A 106 6.13 -10.85 4.11
CA SER A 106 5.12 -11.07 3.07
C SER A 106 4.25 -12.31 3.33
N ILE A 107 4.86 -13.38 3.84
CA ILE A 107 4.16 -14.62 4.19
C ILE A 107 3.33 -14.45 5.46
N VAL A 108 3.83 -13.69 6.44
CA VAL A 108 3.04 -13.34 7.63
C VAL A 108 1.76 -12.59 7.23
N VAL A 109 1.88 -11.58 6.37
CA VAL A 109 0.72 -10.82 5.86
C VAL A 109 -0.24 -11.73 5.10
N TYR A 110 0.27 -12.60 4.23
CA TYR A 110 -0.54 -13.57 3.51
C TYR A 110 -1.34 -14.50 4.45
N GLU A 111 -0.69 -15.07 5.47
CA GLU A 111 -1.37 -15.96 6.43
C GLU A 111 -2.43 -15.19 7.25
N ILE A 112 -2.19 -13.92 7.59
CA ILE A 112 -3.20 -13.07 8.26
C ILE A 112 -4.44 -12.92 7.36
N ILE A 113 -4.24 -12.58 6.08
CA ILE A 113 -5.35 -12.38 5.14
C ILE A 113 -6.10 -13.70 4.95
N LYS A 114 -5.37 -14.79 4.70
CA LYS A 114 -5.92 -16.13 4.44
C LYS A 114 -6.74 -16.66 5.62
N ASN A 115 -6.28 -16.46 6.85
CA ASN A 115 -6.92 -17.01 8.05
C ASN A 115 -7.95 -16.05 8.66
N SER A 116 -8.13 -14.86 8.10
CA SER A 116 -9.16 -13.92 8.51
C SER A 116 -10.54 -14.29 7.98
N SER A 117 -11.60 -13.75 8.60
CA SER A 117 -12.96 -13.86 8.05
C SER A 117 -13.02 -13.35 6.60
N THR A 118 -13.90 -13.92 5.78
CA THR A 118 -14.05 -13.54 4.36
C THR A 118 -14.18 -12.03 4.15
N LEU A 119 -14.94 -11.34 5.01
CA LEU A 119 -15.09 -9.89 4.97
C LEU A 119 -13.73 -9.18 5.15
N VAL A 120 -13.04 -9.43 6.27
CA VAL A 120 -11.75 -8.81 6.57
C VAL A 120 -10.71 -9.14 5.51
N GLY A 121 -10.61 -10.41 5.09
CA GLY A 121 -9.68 -10.85 4.07
C GLY A 121 -9.94 -10.18 2.72
N SER A 122 -11.21 -10.01 2.33
CA SER A 122 -11.58 -9.29 1.10
C SER A 122 -11.23 -7.80 1.16
N MET A 123 -11.47 -7.13 2.30
CA MET A 123 -11.11 -5.72 2.49
C MET A 123 -9.60 -5.51 2.39
N LEU A 124 -8.82 -6.31 3.13
CA LEU A 124 -7.35 -6.23 3.09
C LEU A 124 -6.80 -6.52 1.67
N THR A 125 -7.40 -7.47 0.96
CA THR A 125 -7.01 -7.80 -0.42
C THR A 125 -7.34 -6.66 -1.38
N ASP A 126 -8.53 -6.06 -1.28
CA ASP A 126 -8.92 -4.93 -2.11
C ASP A 126 -8.02 -3.71 -1.88
N ILE A 127 -7.70 -3.40 -0.62
CA ILE A 127 -6.76 -2.32 -0.27
C ILE A 127 -5.37 -2.59 -0.87
N LEU A 128 -4.86 -3.81 -0.82
CA LEU A 128 -3.58 -4.17 -1.45
C LEU A 128 -3.61 -3.96 -2.96
N LEU A 129 -4.67 -4.42 -3.62
CA LEU A 129 -4.85 -4.24 -5.07
C LEU A 129 -4.97 -2.76 -5.44
N ASN A 130 -5.73 -1.98 -4.68
CA ASN A 130 -5.89 -0.54 -4.91
C ASN A 130 -4.61 0.24 -4.60
N SER A 131 -3.85 -0.15 -3.58
CA SER A 131 -2.54 0.44 -3.28
C SER A 131 -1.52 0.20 -4.40
N SER A 132 -1.63 -0.93 -5.11
CA SER A 132 -0.79 -1.20 -6.30
C SER A 132 -1.06 -0.21 -7.45
N LYS A 133 -2.28 0.34 -7.57
CA LYS A 133 -2.58 1.41 -8.53
C LYS A 133 -1.80 2.68 -8.21
N ILE A 134 -1.67 3.02 -6.92
CA ILE A 134 -0.89 4.18 -6.47
C ILE A 134 0.61 3.98 -6.79
N ALA A 135 1.12 2.75 -6.70
CA ALA A 135 2.50 2.46 -7.10
C ALA A 135 2.77 2.76 -8.59
N ASN A 136 1.78 2.55 -9.46
CA ASN A 136 1.88 2.96 -10.87
C ASN A 136 1.94 4.48 -11.02
N VAL A 137 1.18 5.23 -10.22
CA VAL A 137 1.26 6.70 -10.17
C VAL A 137 2.66 7.15 -9.78
N PHE A 138 3.22 6.60 -8.70
CA PHE A 138 4.58 6.93 -8.27
C PHE A 138 5.64 6.55 -9.31
N ARG A 139 5.46 5.43 -10.02
CA ARG A 139 6.35 5.05 -11.11
C ARG A 139 6.31 6.05 -12.26
N ALA A 140 5.12 6.53 -12.64
CA ALA A 140 4.97 7.59 -13.63
C ALA A 140 5.58 8.92 -13.14
N SER A 141 5.33 9.31 -11.88
CA SER A 141 5.93 10.49 -11.26
C SER A 141 7.45 10.42 -11.23
N LYS A 142 8.04 9.25 -10.95
CA LYS A 142 9.49 9.04 -11.01
C LYS A 142 10.03 9.34 -12.41
N ILE A 143 9.39 8.83 -13.46
CA ILE A 143 9.81 9.06 -14.86
C ILE A 143 9.70 10.55 -15.20
N ILE A 144 8.64 11.23 -14.77
CA ILE A 144 8.47 12.69 -14.94
C ILE A 144 9.62 13.43 -14.25
N LEU A 145 9.96 13.08 -13.00
CA LEU A 145 11.04 13.70 -12.26
C LEU A 145 12.40 13.46 -12.91
N GLU A 146 12.73 12.21 -13.26
CA GLU A 146 14.00 11.86 -13.94
C GLU A 146 14.18 12.61 -15.26
N LYS A 147 13.07 12.88 -15.98
CA LYS A 147 13.07 13.70 -17.19
C LYS A 147 13.24 15.19 -16.87
N SER A 148 12.60 15.69 -15.82
CA SER A 148 12.71 17.10 -15.40
C SER A 148 14.15 17.52 -15.04
N TYR A 149 14.97 16.58 -14.56
CA TYR A 149 16.36 16.83 -14.21
C TYR A 149 17.32 16.85 -15.41
N LYS A 150 16.86 16.49 -16.61
CA LYS A 150 17.68 16.53 -17.82
C LYS A 150 17.60 17.92 -18.47
N PRO A 151 18.70 18.68 -18.56
CA PRO A 151 18.72 20.04 -19.09
C PRO A 151 18.13 20.18 -20.51
N GLU A 152 18.20 19.11 -21.30
CA GLU A 152 17.67 19.03 -22.65
C GLU A 152 16.14 18.82 -22.73
N THR A 153 15.48 18.53 -21.62
CA THR A 153 14.03 18.26 -21.60
C THR A 153 13.26 19.57 -21.65
N SER A 154 12.50 19.76 -22.73
CA SER A 154 11.65 20.94 -22.88
C SER A 154 10.42 20.89 -21.98
N ILE A 155 9.85 22.07 -21.68
CA ILE A 155 8.56 22.19 -20.98
C ILE A 155 7.46 21.42 -21.72
N ASP A 156 7.50 21.44 -23.05
CA ASP A 156 6.57 20.70 -23.91
C ASP A 156 6.68 19.18 -23.77
N GLU A 157 7.90 18.66 -23.64
CA GLU A 157 8.15 17.23 -23.38
C GLU A 157 7.65 16.85 -21.97
N MET A 158 7.88 17.72 -20.98
CA MET A 158 7.37 17.55 -19.61
C MET A 158 5.84 17.51 -19.54
N LEU A 159 5.16 18.42 -20.24
CA LEU A 159 3.70 18.46 -20.35
C LEU A 159 3.18 17.20 -21.05
N TYR A 160 3.85 16.75 -22.11
CA TYR A 160 3.49 15.53 -22.82
C TYR A 160 3.58 14.28 -21.94
N ILE A 161 4.69 14.09 -21.22
CA ILE A 161 4.87 12.94 -20.31
C ILE A 161 3.80 12.94 -19.22
N THR A 162 3.51 14.11 -18.64
CA THR A 162 2.52 14.26 -17.56
C THR A 162 1.12 13.90 -18.04
N MET A 163 0.69 14.45 -19.18
CA MET A 163 -0.63 14.16 -19.75
C MET A 163 -0.74 12.69 -20.18
N THR A 164 0.33 12.10 -20.75
CA THR A 164 0.37 10.67 -21.12
C THR A 164 0.23 9.75 -19.90
N ALA A 165 0.85 10.09 -18.78
CA ALA A 165 0.70 9.35 -17.53
C ALA A 165 -0.75 9.39 -17.00
N ILE A 166 -1.40 10.54 -17.11
CA ILE A 166 -2.81 10.72 -16.72
C ILE A 166 -3.73 9.92 -17.65
N THR A 167 -3.50 9.99 -18.97
CA THR A 167 -4.38 9.38 -19.96
C THR A 167 -4.22 7.87 -20.06
N GLY A 168 -3.00 7.35 -19.86
CA GLY A 168 -2.73 5.91 -19.97
C GLY A 168 -3.15 5.06 -18.76
N GLY A 169 -3.94 5.59 -17.83
CA GLY A 169 -4.34 4.84 -16.63
C GLY A 169 -3.27 4.76 -15.54
N PHE A 170 -2.10 5.35 -15.75
CA PHE A 170 -1.00 5.32 -14.79
C PHE A 170 -1.11 6.41 -13.71
N ALA A 171 -1.97 7.43 -13.88
CA ALA A 171 -2.21 8.49 -12.90
C ALA A 171 -3.68 8.96 -12.75
N GLY A 172 -4.64 8.36 -13.48
CA GLY A 172 -6.05 8.77 -13.39
C GLY A 172 -7.01 8.08 -14.36
N GLY A 173 -6.53 7.54 -15.48
CA GLY A 173 -7.36 6.75 -16.41
C GLY A 173 -8.36 7.59 -17.21
N PHE A 174 -7.97 8.80 -17.60
CA PHE A 174 -8.80 9.67 -18.41
C PHE A 174 -8.57 9.45 -19.90
N ASN A 175 -9.64 9.37 -20.70
CA ASN A 175 -9.53 9.15 -22.15
C ASN A 175 -8.84 10.32 -22.89
N ARG A 176 -8.84 11.53 -22.33
CA ARG A 176 -8.19 12.74 -22.87
C ARG A 176 -7.74 13.65 -21.73
N ALA A 177 -6.64 14.36 -21.95
CA ALA A 177 -6.24 15.50 -21.12
C ALA A 177 -6.17 16.75 -22.00
N ILE A 178 -6.65 17.88 -21.47
CA ILE A 178 -6.63 19.18 -22.16
C ILE A 178 -5.99 20.19 -21.22
N LEU A 179 -4.95 20.87 -21.69
CA LEU A 179 -4.30 21.96 -20.98
C LEU A 179 -4.83 23.29 -21.49
N PHE A 180 -5.41 24.07 -20.59
CA PHE A 180 -5.81 25.46 -20.82
C PHE A 180 -4.80 26.41 -20.16
N VAL A 181 -4.46 27.50 -20.84
CA VAL A 181 -3.60 28.57 -20.32
C VAL A 181 -4.36 29.88 -20.39
N GLU A 182 -4.32 30.65 -19.30
CA GLU A 182 -4.92 31.98 -19.25
C GLU A 182 -4.07 32.95 -20.08
N ASP A 183 -4.72 33.63 -21.02
CA ASP A 183 -4.16 34.71 -21.81
C ASP A 183 -5.13 35.88 -21.81
N SER A 184 -4.71 37.00 -21.22
CA SER A 184 -5.43 38.27 -21.25
C SER A 184 -6.86 38.21 -20.71
N GLY A 185 -7.11 37.34 -19.71
CA GLY A 185 -8.42 37.15 -19.07
C GLY A 185 -9.30 36.06 -19.68
N ASP A 186 -8.86 35.43 -20.78
CA ASP A 186 -9.52 34.29 -21.42
C ASP A 186 -8.68 33.01 -21.29
N PHE A 187 -9.32 31.85 -21.15
CA PHE A 187 -8.63 30.56 -21.19
C PHE A 187 -8.53 30.04 -22.62
N LYS A 188 -7.30 29.84 -23.12
CA LYS A 188 -7.02 29.25 -24.44
C LYS A 188 -6.54 27.82 -24.29
N VAL A 189 -6.99 26.94 -25.20
CA VAL A 189 -6.45 25.58 -25.31
C VAL A 189 -5.01 25.67 -25.78
N HIS A 190 -4.09 25.23 -24.93
CA HIS A 190 -2.65 25.22 -25.23
C HIS A 190 -2.22 23.87 -25.81
N ARG A 191 -2.74 22.77 -25.27
CA ARG A 191 -2.40 21.41 -25.73
C ARG A 191 -3.56 20.45 -25.45
N VAL A 192 -3.80 19.54 -26.38
CA VAL A 192 -4.70 18.40 -26.23
C VAL A 192 -3.85 17.14 -26.38
N ILE A 193 -3.98 16.19 -25.45
CA ILE A 193 -3.37 14.87 -25.60
C ILE A 193 -4.48 13.84 -25.52
N GLY A 194 -4.60 13.10 -26.62
CA GLY A 194 -5.65 12.16 -26.90
C GLY A 194 -5.77 11.97 -28.42
N PRO A 195 -6.42 10.90 -28.86
CA PRO A 195 -6.56 10.60 -30.28
C PRO A 195 -7.36 11.68 -31.03
N GLU A 196 -6.87 12.11 -32.19
CA GLU A 196 -7.50 13.12 -33.05
C GLU A 196 -8.67 12.55 -33.87
N SER A 197 -8.76 11.22 -33.97
CA SER A 197 -9.83 10.51 -34.67
C SER A 197 -10.18 9.20 -33.98
N ASP A 198 -11.38 8.67 -34.21
CA ASP A 198 -11.80 7.38 -33.68
C ASP A 198 -10.85 6.24 -34.08
N ARG A 199 -10.27 6.31 -35.29
CA ARG A 199 -9.29 5.32 -35.76
C ARG A 199 -7.94 5.40 -35.03
N GLU A 200 -7.50 6.60 -34.64
CA GLU A 200 -6.32 6.78 -33.81
C GLU A 200 -6.60 6.39 -32.35
N ALA A 201 -7.84 6.62 -31.92
CA ALA A 201 -8.33 6.18 -30.63
C ALA A 201 -8.25 4.66 -30.56
N ASP A 202 -8.81 3.96 -31.53
CA ASP A 202 -8.77 2.50 -31.63
C ASP A 202 -7.33 1.95 -31.60
N LYS A 203 -6.38 2.55 -32.33
CA LYS A 203 -4.96 2.13 -32.29
C LYS A 203 -4.27 2.39 -30.96
N THR A 204 -4.69 3.42 -30.24
CA THR A 204 -4.14 3.77 -28.93
C THR A 204 -4.78 2.88 -27.86
N TYR A 205 -6.07 2.59 -27.98
CA TYR A 205 -6.82 1.62 -27.19
C TYR A 205 -6.31 0.18 -27.41
N GLU A 206 -5.97 -0.24 -28.64
CA GLU A 206 -5.31 -1.53 -28.91
C GLU A 206 -3.99 -1.68 -28.14
N LYS A 207 -3.26 -0.58 -27.89
CA LYS A 207 -2.04 -0.59 -27.05
C LYS A 207 -2.37 -0.61 -25.56
N PHE A 208 -3.43 0.07 -25.12
CA PHE A 208 -3.95 -0.06 -23.76
C PHE A 208 -4.55 -1.46 -23.47
N GLU A 209 -4.98 -2.18 -24.49
CA GLU A 209 -5.41 -3.58 -24.42
C GLU A 209 -4.24 -4.57 -24.33
N THR A 210 -3.03 -4.15 -24.69
CA THR A 210 -1.81 -4.90 -24.36
C THR A 210 -1.41 -4.61 -22.91
N LEU A 211 -1.02 -5.65 -22.17
CA LEU A 211 -0.68 -5.63 -20.74
C LEU A 211 0.61 -4.81 -20.48
N GLU A 212 0.57 -3.50 -20.69
CA GLU A 212 1.74 -2.62 -20.60
C GLU A 212 2.04 -2.26 -19.13
N ARG A 213 3.31 -2.42 -18.75
CA ARG A 213 3.77 -2.28 -17.35
C ARG A 213 4.15 -0.85 -16.96
N ASN A 214 4.33 0.08 -17.92
CA ASN A 214 4.76 1.46 -17.66
C ASN A 214 4.50 2.39 -18.88
N ILE A 215 4.79 3.69 -18.72
CA ILE A 215 4.59 4.72 -19.75
C ILE A 215 5.70 4.81 -20.82
N GLU A 216 6.82 4.09 -20.68
CA GLU A 216 8.02 4.31 -21.50
C GLU A 216 7.78 4.04 -22.99
N LEU A 217 6.94 3.06 -23.32
CA LEU A 217 6.58 2.70 -24.69
C LEU A 217 5.85 3.85 -25.43
N TYR A 218 5.11 4.68 -24.71
CA TYR A 218 4.43 5.86 -25.26
C TYR A 218 5.37 7.05 -25.49
N LEU A 219 6.55 7.06 -24.86
CA LEU A 219 7.53 8.15 -24.96
C LEU A 219 8.49 7.99 -26.15
N VAL A 220 8.55 6.82 -26.78
CA VAL A 220 9.41 6.58 -27.95
C VAL A 220 8.80 7.14 -29.24
N LEU A 221 7.47 7.28 -29.28
CA LEU A 221 6.73 7.71 -30.47
C LEU A 221 6.73 9.22 -30.71
N SER A 222 7.09 10.04 -29.72
CA SER A 222 7.14 11.51 -29.83
C SER A 222 8.41 12.05 -30.50
N ARG A 223 9.30 11.18 -31.01
CA ARG A 223 10.53 11.55 -31.73
C ARG A 223 10.40 11.47 -33.26
N LYS A 224 9.18 11.48 -33.81
CA LYS A 224 8.94 11.63 -35.25
C LYS A 224 8.19 12.92 -35.55
#